data_AF-A0A1V3WPP9-F1
#
_entry.id   AF-A0A1V3WPP9-F1
#
_cell.length_a   1.000
_cell.length_b   1.000
_cell.length_c   1.000
_cell.angle_alpha   90.00
_cell.angle_beta   90.00
_cell.angle_gamma   90.00
#
_symmetry.space_group_name_H-M   'P 1'
#
loop_
_entity.id
_entity.type
_entity.pdbx_description
1 polymer ?
#
loop_
_entity_poly.entity_id
_entity_poly.type
_entity_poly.pdbx_seq_one_letter_code
_entity_poly.pdbx_strand_id
1 'polypeptide(L)'
;MTTGRRRRCGWFDAVVARYATRVNGITDFFLTKLDVLSSLETVPVCVGYRIDGKQTGEMPMTQSDLCRAEPIYQELPGWWEDISAARDFDDLPAKARDYVLRLEELAGAPVSCIGVGPGRDQTIVRRDVLAARP
;
A
#
# COMPACT_ATOMS: atom_id res chain seq x y z
N MET A 1 19.90 1.73 -15.44
CA MET A 1 20.01 1.55 -13.97
C MET A 1 21.47 1.77 -13.62
N THR A 2 21.85 2.96 -13.16
CA THR A 2 23.21 3.50 -13.34
C THR A 2 24.18 3.25 -12.18
N THR A 3 23.71 3.07 -10.94
CA THR A 3 24.59 3.09 -9.74
C THR A 3 24.54 1.85 -8.85
N GLY A 4 23.65 0.88 -9.11
CA GLY A 4 23.53 -0.34 -8.29
C GLY A 4 23.15 -0.11 -6.81
N ARG A 5 22.80 1.12 -6.41
CA ARG A 5 22.51 1.47 -5.02
C ARG A 5 21.24 0.76 -4.55
N ARG A 6 21.36 -0.03 -3.47
CA ARG A 6 20.23 -0.71 -2.83
C ARG A 6 19.25 0.31 -2.27
N ARG A 7 17.95 0.10 -2.51
CA ARG A 7 16.89 0.90 -1.89
C ARG A 7 16.69 0.44 -0.44
N ARG A 8 16.39 1.37 0.46
CA ARG A 8 15.89 1.03 1.80
C ARG A 8 14.45 0.54 1.66
N CYS A 9 14.12 -0.55 2.34
CA CYS A 9 12.77 -1.11 2.36
C CYS A 9 12.12 -0.81 3.71
N GLY A 10 10.80 -0.72 3.70
CA GLY A 10 9.95 -0.53 4.87
C GLY A 10 8.52 -0.97 4.52
N TRP A 11 7.66 -0.96 5.54
CA TRP A 11 6.26 -1.33 5.39
C TRP A 11 5.44 -0.24 4.70
N PHE A 12 4.22 -0.58 4.28
CA PHE A 12 3.31 0.40 3.70
C PHE A 12 2.97 1.47 4.75
N ASP A 13 3.10 2.73 4.35
CA ASP A 13 2.81 3.87 5.20
C ASP A 13 1.52 4.56 4.76
N ALA A 14 0.45 4.30 5.52
CA ALA A 14 -0.85 4.87 5.23
C ALA A 14 -0.96 6.35 5.57
N VAL A 15 -0.16 6.85 6.52
CA VAL A 15 -0.12 8.29 6.84
C VAL A 15 0.39 9.06 5.62
N VAL A 16 1.48 8.56 5.03
CA VAL A 16 2.05 9.13 3.80
C VAL A 16 1.09 8.95 2.62
N ALA A 17 0.47 7.77 2.46
CA ALA A 17 -0.49 7.53 1.37
C ALA A 17 -1.69 8.49 1.44
N ARG A 18 -2.30 8.64 2.62
CA ARG A 18 -3.42 9.57 2.86
C ARG A 18 -3.03 11.02 2.62
N TYR A 19 -1.83 11.41 3.04
CA TYR A 19 -1.30 12.75 2.76
C TYR A 19 -1.11 12.96 1.25
N ALA A 20 -0.55 11.98 0.54
CA ALA A 20 -0.39 12.03 -0.91
C ALA A 20 -1.73 12.13 -1.64
N THR A 21 -2.77 11.41 -1.18
CA THR A 21 -4.13 11.51 -1.71
C THR A 21 -4.65 12.93 -1.64
N ARG A 22 -4.53 13.57 -0.47
CA ARG A 22 -5.01 14.94 -0.25
C ARG A 22 -4.26 15.98 -1.08
N VAL A 23 -2.93 15.88 -1.15
CA VAL A 23 -2.11 16.91 -1.81
C VAL A 23 -2.21 16.82 -3.33
N ASN A 24 -2.31 15.61 -3.89
CA ASN A 24 -2.35 15.42 -5.34
C ASN A 24 -3.77 15.25 -5.90
N GLY A 25 -4.79 15.14 -5.04
CA GLY A 25 -6.15 14.79 -5.48
C GLY A 25 -6.21 13.40 -6.10
N ILE A 26 -5.51 12.42 -5.51
CA ILE A 26 -5.46 11.05 -6.06
C ILE A 26 -6.87 10.48 -6.08
N THR A 27 -7.34 10.10 -7.26
CA THR A 27 -8.64 9.45 -7.44
C THR A 27 -8.54 7.93 -7.37
N ASP A 28 -7.38 7.38 -7.75
CA ASP A 28 -7.15 5.95 -7.93
C ASP A 28 -5.68 5.61 -7.69
N PHE A 29 -5.43 4.51 -6.98
CA PHE A 29 -4.11 3.93 -6.76
C PHE A 29 -3.86 2.74 -7.69
N PHE A 30 -2.61 2.66 -8.15
CA PHE A 30 -2.02 1.44 -8.70
C PHE A 30 -1.15 0.81 -7.63
N LEU A 31 -1.65 -0.25 -6.98
CA LEU A 31 -0.86 -1.00 -6.02
C LEU A 31 0.07 -1.93 -6.78
N THR A 32 1.37 -1.85 -6.54
CA THR A 32 2.36 -2.67 -7.26
C THR A 32 3.11 -3.55 -6.28
N LYS A 33 3.65 -4.67 -6.78
CA LYS A 33 4.46 -5.61 -6.02
C LYS A 33 3.74 -6.24 -4.83
N LEU A 34 2.46 -6.55 -5.00
CA LEU A 34 1.72 -7.28 -3.96
C LEU A 34 2.31 -8.67 -3.74
N ASP A 35 2.86 -9.28 -4.79
CA ASP A 35 3.53 -10.57 -4.79
C ASP A 35 4.70 -10.66 -3.80
N VAL A 36 5.40 -9.56 -3.54
CA VAL A 36 6.53 -9.50 -2.61
C VAL A 36 6.11 -9.76 -1.16
N LEU A 37 4.83 -9.56 -0.84
CA LEU A 37 4.27 -9.80 0.50
C LEU A 37 3.78 -11.25 0.68
N SER A 38 3.70 -12.02 -0.41
CA SER A 38 3.41 -13.45 -0.35
C SER A 38 4.62 -14.15 0.30
N SER A 39 4.40 -14.97 1.32
CA SER A 39 5.38 -15.57 2.27
C SER A 39 5.54 -14.88 3.62
N LEU A 40 4.56 -14.05 4.02
CA LEU A 40 4.53 -13.45 5.34
C LEU A 40 3.35 -13.98 6.15
N GLU A 41 3.55 -14.24 7.44
CA GLU A 41 2.46 -14.58 8.36
C GLU A 41 1.62 -13.36 8.72
N THR A 42 2.28 -12.21 8.87
CA THR A 42 1.68 -10.92 9.20
C THR A 42 2.31 -9.83 8.35
N VAL A 43 1.50 -8.85 7.94
CA VAL A 43 1.91 -7.69 7.17
C VAL A 43 1.60 -6.43 7.96
N PRO A 44 2.61 -5.78 8.55
CA PRO A 44 2.44 -4.52 9.24
C PRO A 44 2.08 -3.39 8.28
N VAL A 45 1.14 -2.54 8.68
CA VAL A 45 0.82 -1.28 7.98
C VAL A 45 0.92 -0.12 8.97
N CYS A 46 1.73 0.89 8.66
CA CYS A 46 1.85 2.07 9.49
C CYS A 46 0.58 2.93 9.34
N VAL A 47 -0.18 3.10 10.42
CA VAL A 47 -1.46 3.83 10.45
C VAL A 47 -1.37 5.20 11.14
N GLY A 48 -0.24 5.48 11.78
CA GLY A 48 0.00 6.68 12.55
C GLY A 48 1.43 6.74 13.07
N TYR A 49 1.78 7.86 13.67
CA TYR A 49 3.05 8.05 14.34
C TYR A 49 2.86 8.43 15.80
N ARG A 50 3.83 8.09 16.65
CA ARG A 50 4.02 8.67 17.96
C ARG A 50 5.24 9.58 17.92
N ILE A 51 5.07 10.85 18.27
CA ILE A 51 6.12 11.86 18.28
C ILE A 51 6.09 12.56 19.64
N ASP A 52 7.19 12.50 20.37
CA ASP A 52 7.34 13.12 21.69
C ASP A 52 6.17 12.74 22.65
N GLY A 53 5.77 11.46 22.60
CA GLY A 53 4.67 10.88 23.40
C GLY A 53 3.26 11.12 22.85
N LYS A 54 3.08 11.94 21.81
CA LYS A 54 1.77 12.24 21.23
C LYS A 54 1.52 11.41 19.97
N GLN A 55 0.33 10.81 19.88
CA GLN A 55 -0.09 10.09 18.68
C GLN A 55 -0.68 11.06 17.64
N THR A 56 -0.35 10.83 16.38
CA THR A 56 -0.89 11.57 15.25
C THR A 56 -1.13 10.62 14.07
N GLY A 57 -2.25 10.81 13.38
CA GLY A 57 -2.49 10.20 12.07
C GLY A 57 -2.05 11.09 10.91
N GLU A 58 -1.54 12.28 11.20
CA GLU A 58 -1.20 13.28 10.19
C GLU A 58 0.29 13.28 9.88
N MET A 59 0.62 13.55 8.63
CA MET A 59 2.01 13.68 8.19
C MET A 59 2.68 14.81 8.97
N PRO A 60 3.84 14.56 9.62
CA PRO A 60 4.55 15.61 10.34
C PRO A 60 4.98 16.74 9.41
N MET A 61 4.85 17.98 9.88
CA MET A 61 5.14 19.18 9.08
C MET A 61 6.64 19.42 8.89
N THR A 62 7.48 18.87 9.77
CA THR A 62 8.93 19.08 9.73
C THR A 62 9.68 17.77 9.60
N GLN A 63 10.84 17.82 8.95
CA GLN A 63 11.74 16.67 8.88
C GLN A 63 12.21 16.23 10.27
N SER A 64 12.45 17.17 11.19
CA SER A 64 12.90 16.86 12.54
C SER A 64 11.88 16.03 13.30
N ASP A 65 10.59 16.34 13.15
CA ASP A 65 9.51 15.57 13.77
C ASP A 65 9.38 14.19 13.15
N LEU A 66 9.49 14.08 11.81
CA LEU A 66 9.48 12.80 11.12
C LEU A 66 10.66 11.91 11.54
N CYS A 67 11.85 12.48 11.78
CA CYS A 67 13.01 11.72 12.27
C CYS A 67 12.81 11.14 13.68
N ARG A 68 11.94 11.74 14.50
CA ARG A 68 11.59 11.26 15.85
C ARG A 68 10.31 10.42 15.86
N ALA A 69 9.67 10.25 14.71
CA ALA A 69 8.40 9.54 14.61
C ALA A 69 8.59 8.04 14.79
N GLU A 70 7.92 7.49 15.80
CA GLU A 70 7.78 6.06 15.98
C GLU A 70 6.52 5.58 15.24
N PRO A 71 6.63 4.65 14.27
CA PRO A 71 5.47 4.14 13.55
C PRO A 71 4.56 3.32 14.45
N ILE A 72 3.26 3.54 14.31
CA ILE A 72 2.19 2.75 14.94
C ILE A 72 1.68 1.78 13.87
N TYR A 73 1.93 0.49 14.07
CA TYR A 73 1.52 -0.55 13.12
C TYR A 73 0.16 -1.13 13.47
N GLN A 74 -0.62 -1.36 12.42
CA GLN A 74 -1.71 -2.32 12.42
C GLN A 74 -1.19 -3.60 11.74
N GLU A 75 -1.22 -4.72 12.47
CA GLU A 75 -0.83 -6.02 11.94
C GLU A 75 -2.01 -6.64 11.17
N LEU A 76 -1.80 -6.94 9.89
CA LEU A 76 -2.79 -7.62 9.05
C LEU A 76 -2.36 -9.06 8.79
N PRO A 77 -3.29 -10.02 8.69
CA PRO A 77 -2.95 -11.39 8.34
C PRO A 77 -2.28 -11.45 6.96
N GLY A 78 -1.11 -12.07 6.89
CA GLY A 78 -0.40 -12.32 5.64
C GLY A 78 -0.83 -13.64 4.99
N TRP A 79 -0.32 -13.88 3.78
CA TRP A 79 -0.64 -15.03 2.93
C TRP A 79 0.63 -15.70 2.41
N TRP A 80 0.51 -16.97 2.05
CA TRP A 80 1.62 -17.81 1.57
C TRP A 80 1.44 -18.27 0.12
N GLU A 81 0.23 -18.10 -0.41
CA GLU A 81 -0.17 -18.50 -1.73
C GLU A 81 0.51 -17.65 -2.81
N ASP A 82 0.88 -18.29 -3.92
CA ASP A 82 1.38 -17.59 -5.11
C ASP A 82 0.22 -16.89 -5.82
N ILE A 83 0.32 -15.57 -5.96
CA ILE A 83 -0.68 -14.72 -6.61
C ILE A 83 -0.31 -14.35 -8.05
N SER A 84 0.83 -14.81 -8.56
CA SER A 84 1.39 -14.39 -9.86
C SER A 84 0.51 -14.73 -11.07
N ALA A 85 -0.36 -15.73 -10.92
CA ALA A 85 -1.33 -16.16 -11.92
C ALA A 85 -2.71 -15.47 -11.80
N ALA A 86 -2.97 -14.73 -10.73
CA ALA A 86 -4.26 -14.05 -10.52
C ALA A 86 -4.53 -13.02 -11.62
N ARG A 87 -5.77 -12.97 -12.13
CA ARG A 87 -6.19 -12.02 -13.17
C ARG A 87 -7.40 -11.20 -12.75
N ASP A 88 -8.21 -11.75 -11.86
CA ASP A 88 -9.33 -11.06 -11.21
C ASP A 88 -9.07 -10.86 -9.71
N PHE A 89 -9.78 -9.90 -9.11
CA PHE A 89 -9.61 -9.61 -7.69
C PHE A 89 -9.98 -10.81 -6.80
N ASP A 90 -10.99 -11.58 -7.22
CA ASP A 90 -11.47 -12.74 -6.49
C ASP A 90 -10.52 -13.95 -6.57
N ASP A 91 -9.59 -13.96 -7.53
CA ASP A 91 -8.52 -14.97 -7.63
C ASP A 91 -7.50 -14.84 -6.49
N LEU A 92 -7.38 -13.64 -5.90
CA LEU A 92 -6.47 -13.40 -4.79
C LEU A 92 -6.94 -14.13 -3.52
N PRO A 93 -6.04 -14.62 -2.66
CA PRO A 93 -6.40 -15.12 -1.34
C PRO A 93 -7.20 -14.10 -0.54
N ALA A 94 -8.15 -14.56 0.29
CA ALA A 94 -9.01 -13.68 1.08
C ALA A 94 -8.21 -12.63 1.88
N LYS A 95 -7.11 -13.06 2.51
CA LYS A 95 -6.22 -12.18 3.27
C LYS A 95 -5.54 -11.10 2.42
N ALA A 96 -5.18 -11.43 1.18
CA ALA A 96 -4.59 -10.47 0.25
C ALA A 96 -5.65 -9.44 -0.19
N ARG A 97 -6.89 -9.87 -0.43
CA ARG A 97 -8.00 -8.96 -0.72
C ARG A 97 -8.29 -8.03 0.46
N ASP A 98 -8.38 -8.58 1.67
CA ASP A 98 -8.61 -7.81 2.90
C ASP A 98 -7.51 -6.78 3.13
N TYR A 99 -6.26 -7.14 2.85
CA TYR A 99 -5.13 -6.21 2.89
C TYR A 99 -5.33 -5.04 1.91
N VAL A 100 -5.67 -5.33 0.64
CA VAL A 100 -5.91 -4.28 -0.38
C VAL A 100 -7.07 -3.37 0.04
N LEU A 101 -8.20 -3.94 0.46
CA LEU A 101 -9.37 -3.18 0.92
C LEU A 101 -9.00 -2.28 2.11
N ARG A 102 -8.19 -2.80 3.04
CA ARG A 102 -7.72 -2.01 4.19
C ARG A 102 -6.81 -0.86 3.77
N LEU A 103 -5.96 -1.04 2.76
CA LEU A 103 -5.16 0.06 2.22
C LEU A 103 -6.02 1.14 1.58
N GLU A 104 -7.10 0.77 0.86
CA GLU A 104 -8.05 1.74 0.27
C GLU A 104 -8.68 2.63 1.34
N GLU A 105 -9.20 2.02 2.41
CA GLU A 105 -9.80 2.73 3.54
C GLU A 105 -8.82 3.72 4.18
N LEU A 106 -7.58 3.27 4.40
CA LEU A 106 -6.57 4.05 5.08
C LEU A 106 -6.01 5.19 4.21
N ALA A 107 -5.81 4.93 2.92
CA ALA A 107 -5.27 5.91 1.96
C ALA A 107 -6.33 6.92 1.49
N GLY A 108 -7.62 6.60 1.63
CA GLY A 108 -8.73 7.49 1.28
C GLY A 108 -9.03 7.58 -0.22
N ALA A 109 -8.49 6.65 -1.01
CA ALA A 109 -8.81 6.50 -2.43
C ALA A 109 -8.75 5.01 -2.82
N PRO A 110 -9.54 4.59 -3.81
CA PRO A 110 -9.56 3.20 -4.24
C PRO A 110 -8.29 2.75 -4.95
N VAL A 111 -8.06 1.44 -4.94
CA VAL A 111 -7.03 0.72 -5.68
C VAL A 111 -7.69 0.11 -6.91
N SER A 112 -7.43 0.73 -8.05
CA SER A 112 -8.07 0.39 -9.33
C SER A 112 -7.27 -0.65 -10.11
N CYS A 113 -5.96 -0.75 -9.86
CA CYS A 113 -5.10 -1.76 -10.46
C CYS A 113 -4.13 -2.35 -9.43
N ILE A 114 -3.83 -3.64 -9.57
CA ILE A 114 -2.97 -4.40 -8.66
C ILE A 114 -1.94 -5.20 -9.47
N GLY A 115 -0.67 -4.92 -9.27
CA GLY A 115 0.43 -5.71 -9.83
C GLY A 115 0.74 -6.93 -8.96
N VAL A 116 0.60 -8.12 -9.55
CA VAL A 116 0.86 -9.42 -8.92
C VAL A 116 2.14 -10.10 -9.44
N GLY A 117 2.95 -9.36 -10.20
CA GLY A 117 4.25 -9.81 -10.67
C GLY A 117 4.91 -8.81 -11.63
N PRO A 118 6.11 -9.12 -12.14
CA PRO A 118 6.85 -8.23 -13.04
C PRO A 118 6.33 -8.21 -14.49
N GLY A 119 5.56 -9.22 -14.90
CA GLY A 119 5.01 -9.35 -16.25
C GLY A 119 3.95 -8.30 -16.56
N ARG A 120 3.84 -7.90 -17.83
CA ARG A 120 2.84 -6.92 -18.28
C ARG A 120 1.41 -7.42 -18.08
N ASP A 121 1.20 -8.72 -18.21
CA ASP A 121 -0.07 -9.41 -18.00
C ASP A 121 -0.33 -9.76 -16.52
N GLN A 122 0.64 -9.53 -15.63
CA GLN A 122 0.53 -9.78 -14.19
C GLN A 122 -0.02 -8.54 -13.47
N THR A 123 -1.12 -8.01 -13.98
CA THR A 123 -1.84 -6.86 -13.42
C THR A 123 -3.34 -7.14 -13.45
N ILE A 124 -3.97 -7.05 -12.28
CA ILE A 124 -5.42 -7.11 -12.11
C ILE A 124 -5.97 -5.71 -12.29
N VAL A 125 -6.99 -5.54 -13.13
CA VAL A 125 -7.70 -4.27 -13.32
C VAL A 125 -9.08 -4.39 -12.66
N ARG A 126 -9.27 -3.72 -11.52
CA ARG A 126 -10.54 -3.71 -10.76
C ARG A 126 -11.50 -2.64 -11.26
N ARG A 127 -10.96 -1.49 -11.68
CA ARG A 127 -11.73 -0.36 -12.19
C ARG A 127 -11.00 0.18 -13.40
N ASP A 128 -11.73 0.35 -14.49
CA ASP A 128 -11.18 0.99 -15.67
C ASP A 128 -11.03 2.50 -15.40
N VAL A 129 -9.79 2.94 -15.23
CA VAL A 129 -9.43 4.35 -14.98
C VAL A 129 -9.44 5.20 -16.26
N LEU A 130 -9.54 4.57 -17.43
CA LEU A 130 -9.60 5.23 -18.74
C LEU A 130 -11.04 5.31 -19.27
N ALA A 131 -11.93 4.43 -18.81
CA ALA A 131 -13.35 4.53 -19.07
C ALA A 131 -13.89 5.86 -18.50
N ALA A 132 -14.73 6.54 -19.28
CA ALA A 132 -15.40 7.75 -18.82
C ALA A 132 -16.19 7.44 -17.54
N ARG A 133 -15.91 8.19 -16.46
CA ARG A 133 -16.76 8.16 -15.27
C ARG A 133 -18.14 8.72 -15.67
N PRO A 134 -19.25 8.02 -15.35
CA PRO A 134 -20.59 8.56 -15.57
C PRO A 134 -20.82 9.86 -14.77
#